data_AF-A0A3D5V1G9-F1
#
_entry.id   AF-A0A3D5V1G9-F1
#
_cell.length_a   1.000
_cell.length_b   1.000
_cell.length_c   1.000
_cell.angle_alpha   90.00
_cell.angle_beta   90.00
_cell.angle_gamma   90.00
#
_symmetry.space_group_name_H-M   'P 1'
#
loop_
_entity.id
_entity.type
_entity.pdbx_description
1 polymer ?
#
loop_
_entity_poly.entity_id
_entity_poly.type
_entity_poly.pdbx_seq_one_letter_code
_entity_poly.pdbx_strand_id
1 'polypeptide(L)'
;GLGVTEAAIVAQTIAQSGACLSGASAIHINLFGPMPLVVFGTEEQKERNLPPLIKGEDRCCFGVTEPDAGLNTTAISTRAERDGDSYVV
;
A
#
# COMPACT_ATOMS: atom_id res chain seq x y z
N GLY A 1 -16.22 -1.17 -3.40
CA GLY A 1 -15.83 -0.07 -2.49
C GLY A 1 -16.39 1.23 -3.01
N LEU A 2 -16.42 2.29 -2.20
CA LEU A 2 -16.99 3.58 -2.59
C LEU A 2 -16.22 4.25 -3.74
N GLY A 3 -14.88 4.17 -3.75
CA GLY A 3 -14.06 4.60 -4.90
C GLY A 3 -13.02 5.66 -4.54
N VAL A 4 -12.38 6.23 -5.57
CA VAL A 4 -11.33 7.26 -5.41
C VAL A 4 -11.90 8.59 -4.91
N THR A 5 -13.13 8.92 -5.28
CA THR A 5 -13.80 10.14 -4.84
C THR A 5 -13.97 10.16 -3.33
N GLU A 6 -14.43 9.06 -2.74
CA GLU A 6 -14.64 8.96 -1.30
C GLU A 6 -13.31 8.90 -0.54
N ALA A 7 -12.29 8.25 -1.11
CA ALA A 7 -10.94 8.31 -0.56
C ALA A 7 -10.41 9.76 -0.52
N ALA A 8 -10.66 10.55 -1.56
CA ALA A 8 -10.29 11.97 -1.60
C ALA A 8 -11.05 12.80 -0.56
N ILE A 9 -12.36 12.56 -0.40
CA ILE A 9 -13.19 13.23 0.63
C ILE A 9 -12.65 12.92 2.03
N VAL A 10 -12.30 11.67 2.33
CA VAL A 10 -11.71 11.28 3.62
C VAL A 10 -10.39 12.02 3.87
N ALA A 11 -9.48 12.02 2.90
CA ALA A 11 -8.19 12.69 3.02
C ALA A 11 -8.34 14.21 3.22
N GLN A 12 -9.23 14.84 2.46
CA GLN A 12 -9.53 16.27 2.59
C GLN A 12 -10.12 16.60 3.97
N THR A 13 -11.07 15.80 4.44
CA THR A 13 -11.71 15.99 5.75
C THR A 13 -10.67 15.94 6.89
N ILE A 14 -9.75 14.98 6.84
CA ILE A 14 -8.68 14.86 7.84
C ILE A 14 -7.73 16.06 7.74
N ALA A 15 -7.33 16.47 6.54
CA ALA A 15 -6.45 17.63 6.39
C ALA A 15 -7.09 18.91 6.95
N GLN A 16 -8.41 19.09 6.75
CA GLN A 16 -9.17 20.24 7.25
C GLN A 16 -9.42 20.21 8.77
N SER A 17 -9.21 19.07 9.44
CA SER A 17 -9.39 18.96 10.90
C SER A 17 -8.29 19.64 11.73
N GLY A 18 -7.27 20.21 11.09
CA GLY A 18 -6.05 20.72 11.73
C GLY A 18 -4.91 19.71 11.77
N ALA A 19 -5.16 18.44 11.43
CA ALA A 19 -4.13 17.42 11.27
C ALA A 19 -3.30 17.57 9.98
N CYS A 20 -3.76 18.39 9.03
CA CYS A 20 -3.07 18.74 7.80
C CYS A 20 -2.58 17.50 7.02
N LEU A 21 -1.49 17.65 6.25
CA LEU A 21 -0.90 16.57 5.47
C LEU A 21 -0.46 15.38 6.34
N SER A 22 0.03 15.63 7.56
CA SER A 22 0.49 14.56 8.46
C SER A 22 -0.64 13.59 8.84
N GLY A 23 -1.83 14.10 9.14
CA GLY A 23 -3.00 13.27 9.42
C GLY A 23 -3.45 12.46 8.21
N ALA A 24 -3.54 13.10 7.04
CA ALA A 24 -3.92 12.43 5.81
C ALA A 24 -2.89 11.35 5.41
N SER A 25 -1.59 11.64 5.55
CA SER A 25 -0.51 10.71 5.25
C SER A 25 -0.53 9.47 6.15
N ALA A 26 -0.93 9.61 7.41
CA ALA A 26 -0.96 8.50 8.37
C ALA A 26 -1.96 7.38 7.99
N ILE A 27 -3.01 7.72 7.24
CA ILE A 27 -4.06 6.76 6.85
C ILE A 27 -3.98 6.34 5.38
N HIS A 28 -3.44 7.20 4.52
CA HIS A 28 -3.49 7.04 3.06
C HIS A 28 -2.93 5.68 2.60
N ILE A 29 -1.84 5.21 3.22
CA ILE A 29 -1.15 4.00 2.77
C ILE A 29 -2.01 2.74 2.91
N ASN A 30 -2.93 2.69 3.88
CA ASN A 30 -3.84 1.54 4.04
C ASN A 30 -4.96 1.55 2.99
N LEU A 31 -5.23 2.68 2.35
CA LEU A 31 -6.20 2.80 1.25
C LEU A 31 -5.55 2.46 -0.10
N PHE A 32 -4.34 2.97 -0.33
CA PHE A 32 -3.63 2.85 -1.61
C PHE A 32 -2.71 1.62 -1.69
N GLY A 33 -1.92 1.38 -0.65
CA GLY A 33 -0.90 0.32 -0.61
C GLY A 33 -1.39 -1.09 -0.94
N PRO A 34 -2.64 -1.49 -0.63
CA PRO A 34 -3.14 -2.83 -0.97
C PRO A 34 -3.56 -3.01 -2.42
N MET A 35 -3.62 -1.94 -3.22
CA MET A 35 -4.17 -1.99 -4.58
C MET A 35 -3.46 -3.01 -5.49
N PRO A 36 -2.14 -3.20 -5.46
CA PRO A 36 -1.49 -4.28 -6.21
C PRO A 36 -2.03 -5.67 -5.85
N LEU A 37 -2.32 -5.92 -4.56
CA LEU A 37 -2.93 -7.17 -4.12
C LEU A 37 -4.39 -7.30 -4.58
N VAL A 38 -5.16 -6.21 -4.53
CA VAL A 38 -6.56 -6.20 -4.99
C VAL A 38 -6.65 -6.50 -6.48
N VAL A 39 -5.75 -5.92 -7.28
CA VAL A 39 -5.77 -6.03 -8.75
C VAL A 39 -5.11 -7.31 -9.25
N PHE A 40 -3.96 -7.70 -8.68
CA PHE A 40 -3.11 -8.78 -9.21
C PHE A 40 -3.00 -9.99 -8.29
N GLY A 41 -3.50 -9.92 -7.06
CA GLY A 41 -3.42 -11.02 -6.10
C GLY A 41 -4.31 -12.20 -6.50
N THR A 42 -3.92 -13.40 -6.05
CA THR A 42 -4.80 -14.57 -6.11
C THR A 42 -5.93 -14.45 -5.09
N GLU A 43 -6.98 -15.26 -5.23
CA GLU A 43 -8.08 -15.26 -4.27
C GLU A 43 -7.61 -15.63 -2.87
N GLU A 44 -6.71 -16.62 -2.74
CA GLU A 44 -6.14 -17.01 -1.45
C GLU A 44 -5.32 -15.88 -0.82
N GLN A 45 -4.57 -15.12 -1.63
CA GLN A 45 -3.82 -13.96 -1.16
C GLN A 45 -4.76 -12.83 -0.69
N LYS A 46 -5.86 -12.58 -1.41
CA LYS A 46 -6.85 -11.56 -1.03
C LYS A 46 -7.57 -11.94 0.25
N GLU A 47 -8.05 -13.18 0.37
CA GLU A 47 -8.74 -13.70 1.55
C GLU A 47 -7.85 -13.68 2.80
N ARG A 48 -6.56 -14.00 2.64
CA ARG A 48 -5.62 -14.00 3.75
C ARG A 48 -5.27 -12.60 4.24
N ASN A 49 -5.06 -11.63 3.34
CA ASN A 49 -4.41 -10.36 3.69
C ASN A 49 -5.37 -9.16 3.73
N LEU A 50 -6.46 -9.13 2.96
CA LEU A 50 -7.36 -7.96 2.92
C LEU A 50 -8.24 -7.86 4.18
N PRO A 51 -8.88 -8.93 4.70
CA PRO A 51 -9.71 -8.83 5.89
C PRO A 51 -9.02 -8.26 7.14
N PRO A 52 -7.82 -8.73 7.57
CA PRO A 52 -7.16 -8.18 8.76
C PRO A 52 -6.76 -6.71 8.55
N LEU A 53 -6.34 -6.35 7.34
CA LEU A 53 -6.05 -4.95 6.99
C LEU A 53 -7.30 -4.06 7.08
N ILE A 54 -8.45 -4.50 6.54
CA ILE A 54 -9.71 -3.75 6.58
C ILE A 54 -10.21 -3.58 8.02
N LYS A 55 -9.97 -4.57 8.89
CA LYS A 55 -10.29 -4.50 10.32
C LYS A 55 -9.33 -3.60 11.10
N GLY A 56 -8.21 -3.18 10.50
CA GLY A 56 -7.17 -2.39 11.16
C GLY A 56 -6.30 -3.21 12.12
N GLU A 57 -6.33 -4.53 12.02
CA GLU A 57 -5.45 -5.44 12.76
C GLU A 57 -4.02 -5.37 12.21
N ASP A 58 -3.92 -5.23 10.88
CA ASP A 58 -2.66 -5.04 10.15
C ASP A 58 -2.54 -3.63 9.57
N ARG A 59 -1.32 -3.27 9.17
CA ARG A 59 -1.01 -2.03 8.43
C ARG A 59 -0.21 -2.33 7.18
N CYS A 60 -0.53 -1.63 6.11
CA CYS A 60 0.17 -1.75 4.83
C CYS A 60 1.38 -0.81 4.77
N CYS A 61 2.46 -1.28 4.14
CA CYS A 61 3.57 -0.46 3.68
C CYS A 61 3.79 -0.71 2.18
N PHE A 62 4.43 0.25 1.50
CA PHE A 62 4.75 0.13 0.08
C PHE A 62 6.22 0.49 -0.13
N GLY A 63 7.05 -0.53 -0.34
CA GLY A 63 8.50 -0.41 -0.50
C GLY A 63 8.89 -0.39 -1.96
N VAL A 64 9.19 0.80 -2.50
CA VAL A 64 9.75 0.97 -3.85
C VAL A 64 11.04 1.77 -3.81
N THR A 65 11.09 2.81 -2.97
CA THR A 65 12.27 3.67 -2.84
C THR A 65 13.45 2.91 -2.24
N GLU A 66 14.61 3.06 -2.87
CA GLU A 66 15.91 2.57 -2.42
C GLU A 66 16.88 3.73 -2.18
N PRO A 67 18.00 3.54 -1.46
CA PRO A 67 18.99 4.60 -1.23
C PRO A 67 19.46 5.31 -2.50
N ASP A 68 19.60 4.55 -3.61
CA ASP A 68 20.11 5.04 -4.89
C ASP A 68 19.02 5.22 -5.96
N ALA A 69 17.75 4.89 -5.65
CA ALA A 69 16.63 4.97 -6.60
C ALA A 69 15.32 5.44 -5.94
N GLY A 70 14.97 6.73 -6.16
CA GLY A 70 13.72 7.35 -5.71
C GLY A 70 12.77 7.69 -6.86
N LEU A 71 13.07 8.77 -7.60
CA LEU A 71 12.26 9.20 -8.74
C LEU A 71 12.37 8.23 -9.93
N ASN A 72 13.55 7.65 -10.14
CA ASN A 72 13.81 6.66 -11.20
C ASN A 72 13.56 5.24 -10.68
N THR A 73 12.29 4.92 -10.40
CA THR A 73 11.90 3.63 -9.79
C THR A 73 12.19 2.40 -10.65
N THR A 74 12.42 2.58 -11.96
CA THR A 74 12.80 1.46 -12.84
C THR A 74 14.26 1.03 -12.66
N ALA A 75 15.07 1.83 -11.96
CA ALA A 75 16.47 1.55 -11.67
C ALA A 75 16.70 0.88 -10.31
N ILE A 76 15.65 0.39 -9.65
CA ILE A 76 15.79 -0.35 -8.38
C ILE A 76 16.69 -1.59 -8.53
N SER A 77 17.37 -1.92 -7.45
CA SER A 77 18.44 -2.90 -7.35
C SER A 77 18.06 -4.14 -6.55
N THR A 78 17.03 -4.08 -5.70
CA THR A 78 16.45 -5.23 -4.99
C THR A 78 16.08 -6.31 -6.01
N ARG A 79 16.44 -7.56 -5.74
CA ARG A 79 16.16 -8.72 -6.60
C ARG A 79 15.43 -9.76 -5.79
N ALA A 80 14.51 -10.47 -6.45
CA ALA A 80 13.89 -11.67 -5.91
C ALA A 80 14.35 -12.84 -6.78
N GLU A 81 15.21 -13.70 -6.25
CA GLU A 81 15.70 -14.89 -6.91
C GLU A 81 14.77 -16.06 -6.64
N ARG A 82 14.36 -16.80 -7.68
CA ARG A 82 13.45 -17.94 -7.54
C ARG A 82 14.19 -19.14 -6.97
N ASP A 83 13.70 -19.67 -5.85
CA ASP A 83 14.19 -20.91 -5.22
C ASP A 83 13.03 -21.89 -5.01
N GLY A 84 12.92 -22.88 -5.91
CA GLY A 84 11.82 -23.83 -5.93
C GLY A 84 10.46 -23.13 -6.05
N ASP A 85 9.61 -23.30 -5.06
CA ASP A 85 8.27 -22.67 -4.95
C ASP A 85 8.27 -21.33 -4.19
N SER A 86 9.46 -20.78 -3.92
CA SER A 86 9.64 -19.55 -3.15
C SER A 86 10.57 -18.55 -3.84
N TYR A 87 10.72 -17.36 -3.25
CA TYR A 87 11.69 -16.35 -3.65
C TYR A 87 12.58 -15.97 -2.47
N VAL A 88 13.88 -15.79 -2.73
CA VAL A 88 14.84 -15.17 -1.83
C VAL A 88 15.03 -13.73 -2.27
N VAL A 89 14.76 -12.78 -1.36
CA VAL A 89 14.89 -11.34 -1.59
C VAL A 89 16.18 -10.83 -0.94
#